data_AF-A0A357BRZ6-F1
#
_entry.id   AF-A0A357BRZ6-F1
#
_cell.length_a   1.000
_cell.length_b   1.000
_cell.length_c   1.000
_cell.angle_alpha   90.00
_cell.angle_beta   90.00
_cell.angle_gamma   90.00
#
_symmetry.space_group_name_H-M   'P 1'
#
loop_
_entity.id
_entity.type
_entity.pdbx_description
1 polymer ?
#
loop_
_entity_poly.entity_id
_entity_poly.type
_entity_poly.pdbx_seq_one_letter_code
_entity_poly.pdbx_strand_id
1 'polypeptide(L)' 'MRHPIYAGGFLLLAGIALLRPTYSFVIACILGEAWLMIQARFEEIDLLQRMPDYRKYMEEAPRFVPRFRRTNHAR' A
#
# COMPACT_ATOMS: atom_id res chain seq x y z
N MET A 1 -5.40 7.34 1.35
CA MET A 1 -4.76 6.00 1.23
C MET A 1 -5.15 5.49 -0.14
N ARG A 2 -4.24 5.47 -1.11
CA ARG A 2 -4.60 5.03 -2.48
C ARG A 2 -4.79 3.52 -2.59
N HIS A 3 -4.10 2.78 -1.73
CA HIS A 3 -3.96 1.34 -1.84
C HIS A 3 -4.32 0.63 -0.52
N PRO A 4 -5.56 0.76 -0.01
CA PRO A 4 -5.97 0.16 1.27
C PRO A 4 -5.94 -1.38 1.24
N ILE A 5 -6.19 -1.98 0.07
CA ILE A 5 -6.10 -3.43 -0.14
C ILE A 5 -4.66 -3.93 0.06
N TYR A 6 -3.69 -3.22 -0.50
CA TYR A 6 -2.27 -3.56 -0.32
C TYR A 6 -1.82 -3.38 1.14
N ALA A 7 -2.28 -2.32 1.82
CA ALA A 7 -2.05 -2.14 3.26
C ALA A 7 -2.59 -3.31 4.09
N GLY A 8 -3.79 -3.81 3.75
CA GLY A 8 -4.35 -5.03 4.34
C GLY A 8 -3.51 -6.27 4.01
N GLY A 9 -3.00 -6.38 2.78
CA GLY A 9 -2.10 -7.47 2.35
C GLY A 9 -0.80 -7.51 3.16
N PHE A 10 -0.16 -6.37 3.41
CA PHE A 10 1.02 -6.28 4.27
C PHE A 10 0.71 -6.76 5.69
N LEU A 11 -0.39 -6.29 6.29
CA LEU A 11 -0.79 -6.71 7.65
C LEU A 11 -1.14 -8.20 7.71
N LEU A 12 -1.77 -8.73 6.67
CA LEU A 12 -2.10 -10.15 6.57
C LEU A 12 -0.84 -11.01 6.49
N LEU A 13 0.10 -10.68 5.60
CA LEU A 13 1.36 -11.40 5.45
C LEU A 13 2.19 -11.35 6.73
N ALA A 14 2.29 -10.17 7.35
CA ALA A 14 2.96 -10.00 8.64
C ALA A 14 2.28 -10.84 9.75
N GLY A 15 0.95 -10.84 9.82
CA GLY A 15 0.18 -11.61 10.79
C GLY A 15 0.36 -13.12 10.63
N ILE A 16 0.35 -13.63 9.39
CA ILE A 16 0.54 -15.07 9.14
C ILE A 16 2.00 -15.47 9.40
N ALA A 17 2.97 -14.61 9.07
CA ALA A 17 4.38 -14.85 9.38
C ALA A 17 4.63 -15.03 10.89
N LEU A 18 3.90 -14.28 11.73
CA LEU A 18 3.94 -14.42 13.20
C LEU A 18 3.34 -15.74 13.70
N LEU A 19 2.31 -16.26 13.04
CA LEU A 19 1.64 -17.52 13.44
C LEU A 19 2.44 -18.77 13.09
N ARG A 20 3.22 -18.75 12.00
CA ARG A 20 4.04 -19.88 11.54
C ARG A 20 5.43 -19.40 11.08
N PRO A 21 6.34 -19.07 12.01
CA PRO A 21 7.63 -18.48 11.70
C PRO A 21 8.65 -19.52 11.23
N THR A 22 8.40 -20.16 10.08
CA THR A 22 9.44 -20.93 9.40
C THR A 22 10.23 -20.01 8.48
N TYR A 23 11.54 -20.22 8.36
CA TYR A 23 12.40 -19.37 7.51
C TYR A 23 11.87 -19.27 6.07
N SER A 24 11.46 -20.39 5.48
CA SER A 24 10.89 -20.43 4.13
C SER A 24 9.62 -19.59 4.02
N PHE A 25 8.75 -19.62 5.03
CA PHE A 25 7.50 -18.87 5.03
C PHE A 25 7.72 -17.37 5.22
N VAL A 26 8.65 -16.99 6.10
CA VAL A 26 9.04 -15.58 6.29
C VAL A 26 9.64 -15.01 5.00
N ILE A 27 10.51 -15.77 4.32
CA ILE A 27 11.06 -15.37 3.01
C ILE A 27 9.94 -15.21 1.98
N ALA A 28 8.99 -16.15 1.92
CA ALA A 28 7.84 -16.05 1.02
C ALA A 28 6.97 -14.81 1.32
N CYS A 29 6.78 -14.45 2.60
CA CYS A 29 6.06 -13.24 2.98
C CYS A 29 6.79 -11.98 2.52
N ILE A 30 8.12 -11.89 2.73
CA ILE A 30 8.93 -10.75 2.27
C ILE A 30 8.86 -10.60 0.75
N LEU A 31 8.96 -11.71 0.01
CA LEU A 31 8.84 -11.70 -1.44
C LEU A 31 7.42 -11.30 -1.89
N GLY A 32 6.39 -11.76 -1.18
CA GLY A 32 5.00 -11.37 -1.41
C GLY A 32 4.76 -9.88 -1.18
N GLU A 33 5.35 -9.31 -0.12
CA GLU A 33 5.31 -7.88 0.16
C GLU A 33 5.99 -7.06 -0.95
N ALA A 34 7.18 -7.48 -1.39
CA ALA A 34 7.88 -6.84 -2.50
C ALA A 34 7.06 -6.92 -3.80
N TRP A 35 6.42 -8.06 -4.06
CA TRP A 35 5.54 -8.26 -5.20
C TRP A 35 4.32 -7.32 -5.17
N LEU A 36 3.67 -7.19 -4.01
CA LEU A 36 2.56 -6.27 -3.80
C LEU A 36 2.98 -4.81 -4.03
N MET A 37 4.18 -4.41 -3.62
CA MET A 37 4.72 -3.08 -3.94
C MET A 37 4.89 -2.85 -5.44
N ILE A 38 5.36 -3.86 -6.17
CA ILE A 38 5.55 -3.79 -7.61
C ILE A 38 4.20 -3.68 -8.33
N GLN A 39 3.23 -4.52 -7.96
CA GLN A 39 1.85 -4.48 -8.46
C GLN A 39 1.22 -3.09 -8.26
N ALA A 40 1.30 -2.53 -7.05
CA ALA A 40 0.75 -1.21 -6.76
C ALA A 40 1.38 -0.10 -7.63
N ARG A 41 2.65 -0.23 -8.04
CA ARG A 41 3.28 0.72 -8.97
C ARG A 41 2.79 0.54 -10.40
N PHE A 42 2.66 -0.70 -10.88
CA PHE A 42 2.12 -0.93 -12.22
C PHE A 42 0.68 -0.47 -12.35
N GLU A 43 -0.13 -0.67 -11.31
CA GLU A 43 -1.51 -0.16 -11.26
C GLU A 43 -1.55 1.37 -11.34
N GLU A 44 -0.68 2.08 -10.61
CA GLU A 44 -0.59 3.54 -10.72
C GLU A 44 -0.14 4.01 -12.12
N ILE A 45 0.76 3.28 -12.78
CA ILE A 45 1.20 3.61 -14.14
C ILE A 45 0.06 3.40 -15.15
N ASP A 46 -0.67 2.29 -15.06
CA ASP A 46 -1.82 2.01 -15.93
C ASP A 46 -2.96 3.03 -15.69
N LEU A 47 -3.24 3.38 -14.43
CA LEU A 47 -4.22 4.39 -14.07
C LEU A 47 -3.84 5.79 -14.59
N LEU A 48 -2.56 6.16 -14.53
CA LEU A 48 -2.08 7.43 -15.11
C LEU A 48 -2.22 7.48 -16.63
N GLN A 49 -2.10 6.34 -17.31
CA GLN A 49 -2.27 6.25 -18.77
C GLN A 49 -3.75 6.33 -19.17
N ARG A 50 -4.65 5.70 -18.39
CA ARG A 50 -6.09 5.64 -18.71
C ARG A 50 -6.87 6.85 -18.19
N MET A 51 -6.42 7.46 -17.10
CA MET A 51 -7.14 8.50 -16.37
C MET A 51 -6.19 9.65 -16.01
N PRO A 52 -6.05 10.68 -16.86
CA PRO A 52 -5.12 11.79 -16.61
C PRO A 52 -5.45 12.59 -15.33
N ASP A 53 -6.72 12.65 -14.92
CA ASP A 53 -7.14 13.26 -13.66
C ASP A 53 -6.69 12.47 -12.42
N TYR A 54 -6.24 11.22 -12.58
CA TYR A 54 -5.67 10.44 -11.49
C TYR A 54 -4.46 11.14 -10.86
N ARG A 55 -3.70 11.93 -11.63
CA ARG A 55 -2.58 12.73 -11.10
C ARG A 55 -3.03 13.72 -10.01
N LYS A 56 -4.21 14.33 -10.13
CA LYS A 56 -4.76 15.23 -9.09
C LYS A 56 -5.14 14.43 -7.84
N TYR A 57 -5.74 13.25 -8.02
CA TYR A 57 -6.02 12.34 -6.91
C TYR A 57 -4.74 11.86 -6.21
N MET A 58 -3.64 11.74 -6.96
CA MET A 58 -2.34 11.42 -6.37
C MET A 58 -1.84 12.54 -5.43
N GLU A 59 -2.12 13.80 -5.71
CA GLU A 59 -1.68 14.91 -4.84
C GLU A 59 -2.45 14.91 -3.50
N GLU A 60 -3.70 14.48 -3.50
CA GLU A 60 -4.58 14.46 -2.32
C GLU A 60 -4.37 13.20 -1.46
N ALA A 61 -4.25 12.04 -2.08
CA ALA A 61 -4.16 10.76 -1.38
C ALA A 61 -2.69 10.29 -1.30
N PRO A 62 -2.14 10.00 -0.12
CA PRO A 62 -0.84 9.33 -0.01
C PRO A 62 -0.93 7.83 -0.32
N ARG A 63 0.19 7.25 -0.77
CA ARG A 63 0.28 5.88 -1.34
C ARG A 63 0.01 4.77 -0.31
N PHE A 64 0.75 4.73 0.81
CA PHE A 64 0.69 3.63 1.80
C PHE A 64 0.38 4.05 3.23
N VAL A 65 0.71 5.28 3.64
CA VAL A 65 0.49 5.78 5.00
C VAL A 65 -0.56 6.89 4.94
N PRO A 66 -1.60 6.88 5.78
CA PRO A 66 -2.61 7.91 5.75
C PRO A 66 -1.95 9.21 6.23
N ARG A 67 -2.07 10.29 5.46
CA ARG A 67 -1.74 11.63 5.97
C ARG A 67 -2.79 11.92 7.03
N PHE A 68 -2.40 11.83 8.30
CA PHE A 68 -3.15 12.44 9.39
C PHE A 68 -3.11 13.95 9.16
N ARG A 69 -4.08 14.47 8.41
CA ARG A 69 -4.29 15.90 8.27
C ARG A 69 -4.70 16.38 9.66
N ARG A 70 -3.77 17.02 10.39
CA ARG A 70 -4.09 17.73 11.63
C ARG A 70 -5.13 18.79 11.28
N THR A 71 -6.38 18.55 11.64
CA THR A 71 -7.41 19.57 11.63
C THR A 71 -7.07 20.52 12.77
N ASN A 72 -6.32 21.59 12.50
CA ASN A 72 -6.19 22.68 13.46
C ASN A 72 -7.55 23.36 13.57
N HIS A 73 -8.37 22.90 14.51
CA HIS A 73 -9.42 23.72 15.11
C HIS A 73 -8.76 24.61 16.15
N ALA A 74 -8.16 25.72 15.70
CA ALA A 74 -7.84 26.83 16.57
C ALA A 74 -8.63 28.03 16.03
N ARG A 75 -9.71 28.35 16.78
CA ARG A 75 -10.49 29.57 16.66
C ARG A 75 -9.67 30.77 17.10
#